data_AF-A0A7J8YUY2-F1
#
_entry.id   AF-A0A7J8YUY2-F1
#
_cell.length_a   1.000
_cell.length_b   1.000
_cell.length_c   1.000
_cell.angle_alpha   90.00
_cell.angle_beta   90.00
_cell.angle_gamma   90.00
#
_symmetry.space_group_name_H-M   'P 1'
#
loop_
_entity.id
_entity.type
_entity.pdbx_description
1 polymer ?
#
loop_
_entity_poly.entity_id
_entity_poly.type
_entity_poly.pdbx_seq_one_letter_code
_entity_poly.pdbx_strand_id
1 'polypeptide(L)'
;MAELDARRAEVLGHAARTIQRQIRTYIARKEFIALRKAAIMLQSHWRGISACKLYEQLRREAAALKIQKNFRRHTARESYLTVRSSTITLQTGLRAMAARNEFRFRKQTKAAIIIQATLRCHAAYSYYKSLQKAAITTQCGWRRRVARRELRKLKMAARETGALKEAKDKLEKRVEELTWRLQLEKRLRTDLEEEKAQEIAKLQESLQAMQLQVEEANARVKKEQEAARKAIEEAPPIIKETPVIVQDTEKVNSLTAEVESLKASLQSERKATEEACNACTDAEARNAELVKKLEDSERRVDQLQESVQRLEEKLSNSQSEIQVLRQQSLAISPTGKSLTTRQRTMIVQRTPENGNVTNGETKVLSDMTLAISNVREPESEEKPQKCLNEKQQENQDILIKCISQNLGFSGCKPIAACVIYKCLLHWRSFEVEKTTVFDRIIQTIASSIEVQDNNDVLAYWLSNSSTLLMLLQRTLKASGAASWTPQRRRASSASLFGRMSQGLRSSPQSAGLSFLNGRGLSRLDDLRQVEAKYPALLFKQQLTAFLEKIYGMIRDNLKKEISPLIGLCIQAPRTSRASMVKGRSHANAVVQKALIAHWQSIVKSLNRYLNIMKANHV
;
A
#
# COMPACT_ATOMS: atom_id res chain seq x y z
N MET A 1 -141.74 63.55 20.10
CA MET A 1 -140.91 63.02 21.19
C MET A 1 -140.40 61.62 20.87
N ALA A 2 -141.21 60.56 21.00
CA ALA A 2 -140.77 59.16 20.84
C ALA A 2 -139.91 58.84 19.60
N GLU A 3 -140.25 59.38 18.42
CA GLU A 3 -139.49 59.15 17.17
C GLU A 3 -138.08 59.76 17.18
N LEU A 4 -137.89 60.89 17.88
CA LEU A 4 -136.57 61.51 18.05
C LEU A 4 -135.71 60.70 19.04
N ASP A 5 -136.31 60.16 20.09
CA ASP A 5 -135.61 59.28 21.04
C ASP A 5 -135.24 57.94 20.39
N ALA A 6 -136.10 57.39 19.52
CA ALA A 6 -135.79 56.20 18.72
C ALA A 6 -134.59 56.43 17.79
N ARG A 7 -134.57 57.54 17.03
CA ARG A 7 -133.41 57.94 16.21
C ARG A 7 -132.14 58.15 17.05
N ARG A 8 -132.26 58.77 18.22
CA ARG A 8 -131.13 58.98 19.15
C ARG A 8 -130.55 57.65 19.63
N ALA A 9 -131.41 56.69 20.00
CA ALA A 9 -131.00 55.35 20.40
C ALA A 9 -130.32 54.58 19.25
N GLU A 10 -130.84 54.69 18.01
CA GLU A 10 -130.25 54.05 16.84
C GLU A 10 -128.85 54.59 16.52
N VAL A 11 -128.66 55.92 16.54
CA VAL A 11 -127.35 56.57 16.31
C VAL A 11 -126.34 56.18 17.39
N LEU A 12 -126.74 56.20 18.67
CA LEU A 12 -125.89 55.75 19.77
C LEU A 12 -125.54 54.25 19.66
N GLY A 13 -126.51 53.41 19.28
CA GLY A 13 -126.29 51.98 19.03
C GLY A 13 -125.41 51.70 17.81
N HIS A 14 -125.46 52.52 16.77
CA HIS A 14 -124.54 52.44 15.63
C HIS A 14 -123.11 52.86 16.01
N ALA A 15 -122.95 53.95 16.77
CA ALA A 15 -121.66 54.39 17.28
C ALA A 15 -121.03 53.32 18.22
N ALA A 16 -121.81 52.77 19.15
CA ALA A 16 -121.37 51.70 20.04
C ALA A 16 -120.93 50.44 19.28
N ARG A 17 -121.72 49.98 18.28
CA ARG A 17 -121.35 48.85 17.40
C ARG A 17 -120.04 49.12 16.65
N THR A 18 -119.83 50.34 16.17
CA THR A 18 -118.60 50.74 15.46
C THR A 18 -117.38 50.69 16.37
N ILE A 19 -117.48 51.25 17.57
CA ILE A 19 -116.41 51.21 18.60
C ILE A 19 -116.12 49.77 19.02
N GLN A 20 -117.15 48.97 19.33
CA GLN A 20 -116.99 47.56 19.71
C GLN A 20 -116.34 46.73 18.60
N ARG A 21 -116.72 46.93 17.33
CA ARG A 21 -116.08 46.28 16.16
C ARG A 21 -114.60 46.63 16.09
N GLN A 22 -114.24 47.90 16.27
CA GLN A 22 -112.86 48.35 16.21
C GLN A 22 -112.02 47.78 17.36
N ILE A 23 -112.57 47.75 18.59
CA ILE A 23 -111.91 47.14 19.76
C ILE A 23 -111.70 45.63 19.55
N ARG A 24 -112.73 44.89 19.12
CA ARG A 24 -112.61 43.45 18.82
C ARG A 24 -111.56 43.16 17.75
N THR A 25 -111.53 43.98 16.69
CA THR A 25 -110.52 43.88 15.62
C THR A 25 -109.11 44.16 16.13
N TYR A 26 -108.95 45.16 17.01
CA TYR A 26 -107.68 45.48 17.65
C TYR A 26 -107.17 44.33 18.55
N ILE A 27 -108.04 43.74 19.38
CA ILE A 27 -107.71 42.61 20.25
C ILE A 27 -107.27 41.40 19.41
N ALA A 28 -108.08 40.97 18.45
CA ALA A 28 -107.75 39.84 17.58
C ALA A 28 -106.45 40.06 16.80
N ARG A 29 -106.19 41.29 16.31
CA ARG A 29 -104.92 41.64 15.65
C ARG A 29 -103.73 41.59 16.61
N LYS A 30 -103.90 42.04 17.86
CA LYS A 30 -102.86 42.00 18.90
C LYS A 30 -102.49 40.55 19.25
N GLU A 31 -103.50 39.69 19.44
CA GLU A 31 -103.33 38.25 19.72
C GLU A 31 -102.66 37.53 18.54
N PHE A 32 -103.13 37.75 17.31
CA PHE A 32 -102.51 37.18 16.10
C PHE A 32 -101.04 37.59 15.96
N ILE A 33 -100.70 38.86 16.21
CA ILE A 33 -99.31 39.33 16.17
C ILE A 33 -98.47 38.67 17.27
N ALA A 34 -99.00 38.47 18.48
CA ALA A 34 -98.31 37.78 19.56
C ALA A 34 -98.04 36.30 19.21
N LEU A 35 -99.07 35.58 18.73
CA LEU A 35 -98.96 34.18 18.34
C LEU A 35 -98.00 34.00 17.14
N ARG A 36 -98.07 34.88 16.13
CA ARG A 36 -97.12 34.89 15.01
C ARG A 36 -95.68 35.13 15.47
N LYS A 37 -95.44 36.05 16.42
CA LYS A 37 -94.10 36.28 17.01
C LYS A 37 -93.60 35.03 17.73
N ALA A 38 -94.43 34.39 18.55
CA ALA A 38 -94.08 33.15 19.25
C ALA A 38 -93.76 32.01 18.27
N ALA A 39 -94.56 31.83 17.22
CA ALA A 39 -94.32 30.84 16.17
C ALA A 39 -92.99 31.10 15.43
N ILE A 40 -92.67 32.35 15.09
CA ILE A 40 -91.39 32.71 14.45
C ILE A 40 -90.20 32.38 15.37
N MET A 41 -90.31 32.66 16.67
CA MET A 41 -89.26 32.34 17.66
C MET A 41 -89.07 30.82 17.83
N LEU A 42 -90.15 30.04 17.86
CA LEU A 42 -90.05 28.58 17.92
C LEU A 42 -89.43 28.00 16.64
N GLN A 43 -89.84 28.51 15.47
CA GLN A 43 -89.27 28.09 14.19
C GLN A 43 -87.79 28.48 14.03
N SER A 44 -87.36 29.65 14.50
CA SER A 44 -85.94 30.06 14.45
C SER A 44 -85.09 29.19 15.38
N HIS A 45 -85.59 28.89 16.60
CA HIS A 45 -84.93 27.97 17.52
C HIS A 45 -84.82 26.55 16.95
N TRP A 46 -85.88 26.02 16.34
CA TRP A 46 -85.86 24.69 15.71
C TRP A 46 -84.91 24.60 14.51
N ARG A 47 -84.86 25.64 13.66
CA ARG A 47 -83.86 25.74 12.57
C ARG A 47 -82.44 25.76 13.13
N GLY A 48 -82.20 26.47 14.23
CA GLY A 48 -80.92 26.48 14.95
C GLY A 48 -80.52 25.09 15.45
N ILE A 49 -81.40 24.40 16.19
CA ILE A 49 -81.17 23.01 16.66
C ILE A 49 -80.85 22.07 15.49
N SER A 50 -81.60 22.18 14.39
CA SER A 50 -81.42 21.34 13.20
C SER A 50 -80.05 21.56 12.55
N ALA A 51 -79.62 22.82 12.41
CA ALA A 51 -78.30 23.17 11.90
C ALA A 51 -77.16 22.69 12.82
N CYS A 52 -77.31 22.82 14.14
CA CYS A 52 -76.35 22.31 15.10
C CYS A 52 -76.19 20.77 15.01
N LYS A 53 -77.31 20.02 14.93
CA LYS A 53 -77.27 18.55 14.77
C LYS A 53 -76.56 18.13 13.49
N LEU A 54 -76.84 18.78 12.35
CA LEU A 54 -76.17 18.52 11.08
C LEU A 54 -74.66 18.82 11.17
N TYR A 55 -74.27 19.95 11.76
CA TYR A 55 -72.87 20.29 11.96
C TYR A 55 -72.15 19.25 12.83
N GLU A 56 -72.77 18.75 13.90
CA GLU A 56 -72.14 17.70 14.71
C GLU A 56 -71.97 16.37 13.94
N GLN A 57 -72.92 15.99 13.09
CA GLN A 57 -72.80 14.81 12.23
C GLN A 57 -71.60 14.94 11.29
N LEU A 58 -71.53 16.05 10.53
CA LEU A 58 -70.39 16.36 9.67
C LEU A 58 -69.05 16.41 10.43
N ARG A 59 -69.04 16.94 11.66
CA ARG A 59 -67.85 16.96 12.52
C ARG A 59 -67.42 15.55 12.96
N ARG A 60 -68.37 14.67 13.30
CA ARG A 60 -68.11 13.26 13.66
C ARG A 60 -67.59 12.48 12.44
N GLU A 61 -68.20 12.66 11.28
CA GLU A 61 -67.77 12.03 10.01
C GLU A 61 -66.37 12.47 9.60
N ALA A 62 -66.08 13.78 9.61
CA ALA A 62 -64.75 14.30 9.30
C ALA A 62 -63.67 13.77 10.27
N ALA A 63 -64.01 13.62 11.56
CA ALA A 63 -63.12 13.01 12.55
C ALA A 63 -62.90 11.51 12.27
N ALA A 64 -63.96 10.76 11.99
CA ALA A 64 -63.89 9.33 11.65
C ALA A 64 -63.04 9.10 10.40
N LEU A 65 -63.26 9.87 9.32
CA LEU A 65 -62.45 9.82 8.09
C LEU A 65 -60.98 10.14 8.36
N LYS A 66 -60.67 11.11 9.22
CA LYS A 66 -59.29 11.45 9.61
C LYS A 66 -58.61 10.31 10.38
N ILE A 67 -59.33 9.65 11.29
CA ILE A 67 -58.84 8.48 12.03
C ILE A 67 -58.61 7.30 11.08
N GLN A 68 -59.61 6.94 10.26
CA GLN A 68 -59.52 5.85 9.29
C GLN A 68 -58.37 6.05 8.28
N LYS A 69 -58.22 7.27 7.74
CA LYS A 69 -57.12 7.64 6.82
C LYS A 69 -55.75 7.43 7.46
N ASN A 70 -55.58 7.89 8.70
CA ASN A 70 -54.32 7.75 9.42
C ASN A 70 -54.03 6.28 9.80
N PHE A 71 -55.05 5.53 10.21
CA PHE A 71 -54.91 4.10 10.51
C PHE A 71 -54.52 3.29 9.27
N ARG A 72 -55.22 3.46 8.13
CA ARG A 72 -54.88 2.80 6.87
C ARG A 72 -53.45 3.12 6.41
N ARG A 73 -53.03 4.40 6.53
CA ARG A 73 -51.64 4.82 6.28
C ARG A 73 -50.65 4.11 7.22
N HIS A 74 -50.95 4.03 8.51
CA HIS A 74 -50.09 3.37 9.50
C HIS A 74 -49.90 1.89 9.15
N THR A 75 -50.98 1.14 8.97
CA THR A 75 -50.92 -0.30 8.66
C THR A 75 -50.16 -0.57 7.37
N ALA A 76 -50.38 0.21 6.31
CA ALA A 76 -49.63 0.07 5.05
C ALA A 76 -48.14 0.44 5.18
N ARG A 77 -47.80 1.39 6.07
CA ARG A 77 -46.40 1.75 6.35
C ARG A 77 -45.69 0.65 7.12
N GLU A 78 -46.32 0.08 8.14
CA GLU A 78 -45.71 -0.97 8.96
C GLU A 78 -45.55 -2.29 8.20
N SER A 79 -46.50 -2.66 7.32
CA SER A 79 -46.33 -3.81 6.43
C SER A 79 -45.16 -3.61 5.45
N TYR A 80 -45.06 -2.43 4.83
CA TYR A 80 -43.93 -2.07 3.96
C TYR A 80 -42.59 -2.08 4.69
N LEU A 81 -42.52 -1.50 5.89
CA LEU A 81 -41.28 -1.47 6.69
C LEU A 81 -40.85 -2.86 7.15
N THR A 82 -41.80 -3.73 7.52
CA THR A 82 -41.53 -5.13 7.85
C THR A 82 -40.91 -5.87 6.66
N VAL A 83 -41.56 -5.83 5.49
CA VAL A 83 -41.03 -6.45 4.26
C VAL A 83 -39.66 -5.88 3.90
N ARG A 84 -39.49 -4.55 3.91
CA ARG A 84 -38.22 -3.88 3.62
C ARG A 84 -37.10 -4.32 4.57
N SER A 85 -37.39 -4.46 5.86
CA SER A 85 -36.42 -4.95 6.87
C SER A 85 -36.00 -6.39 6.58
N SER A 86 -36.96 -7.27 6.30
CA SER A 86 -36.71 -8.67 5.91
C SER A 86 -35.87 -8.77 4.63
N THR A 87 -36.21 -7.99 3.60
CA THR A 87 -35.46 -7.94 2.32
C THR A 87 -34.03 -7.43 2.52
N ILE A 88 -33.81 -6.38 3.32
CA ILE A 88 -32.46 -5.88 3.62
C ILE A 88 -31.64 -6.94 4.37
N THR A 89 -32.25 -7.64 5.32
CA THR A 89 -31.61 -8.74 6.07
C THR A 89 -31.21 -9.90 5.14
N LEU A 90 -32.11 -10.30 4.24
CA LEU A 90 -31.82 -11.32 3.23
C LEU A 90 -30.72 -10.88 2.25
N GLN A 91 -30.79 -9.67 1.70
CA GLN A 91 -29.80 -9.13 0.77
C GLN A 91 -28.41 -8.99 1.39
N THR A 92 -28.33 -8.55 2.65
CA THR A 92 -27.05 -8.47 3.39
C THR A 92 -26.47 -9.86 3.67
N GLY A 93 -27.32 -10.83 4.04
CA GLY A 93 -26.93 -12.24 4.17
C GLY A 93 -26.38 -12.83 2.86
N LEU A 94 -27.09 -12.64 1.73
CA LEU A 94 -26.67 -13.12 0.41
C LEU A 94 -25.35 -12.49 -0.06
N ARG A 95 -25.18 -11.17 0.09
CA ARG A 95 -23.91 -10.48 -0.23
C ARG A 95 -22.74 -10.99 0.62
N ALA A 96 -22.97 -11.22 1.92
CA ALA A 96 -21.97 -11.79 2.81
C ALA A 96 -21.63 -13.26 2.46
N MET A 97 -22.62 -14.05 2.03
CA MET A 97 -22.39 -15.42 1.56
C MET A 97 -21.56 -15.45 0.27
N ALA A 98 -21.89 -14.62 -0.72
CA ALA A 98 -21.14 -14.50 -1.96
C ALA A 98 -19.66 -14.11 -1.70
N ALA A 99 -19.42 -13.09 -0.88
CA ALA A 99 -18.07 -12.68 -0.51
C ALA A 99 -17.27 -13.78 0.23
N ARG A 100 -17.92 -14.55 1.11
CA ARG A 100 -17.29 -15.70 1.79
C ARG A 100 -17.01 -16.86 0.84
N ASN A 101 -17.85 -17.10 -0.16
CA ASN A 101 -17.63 -18.14 -1.17
C ASN A 101 -16.43 -17.78 -2.05
N GLU A 102 -16.37 -16.54 -2.55
CA GLU A 102 -15.24 -16.02 -3.31
C GLU A 102 -13.92 -16.08 -2.52
N PHE A 103 -13.94 -15.70 -1.23
CA PHE A 103 -12.77 -15.83 -0.36
C PHE A 103 -12.34 -17.29 -0.16
N ARG A 104 -13.29 -18.22 0.06
CA ARG A 104 -12.99 -19.65 0.20
C ARG A 104 -12.38 -20.22 -1.08
N PHE A 105 -12.93 -19.88 -2.24
CA PHE A 105 -12.39 -20.26 -3.55
C PHE A 105 -10.95 -19.76 -3.71
N ARG A 106 -10.69 -18.46 -3.50
CA ARG A 106 -9.32 -17.90 -3.57
C ARG A 106 -8.34 -18.60 -2.61
N LYS A 107 -8.78 -18.95 -1.40
CA LYS A 107 -7.95 -19.69 -0.42
C LYS A 107 -7.64 -21.11 -0.91
N GLN A 108 -8.62 -21.82 -1.47
CA GLN A 108 -8.43 -23.15 -2.05
C GLN A 108 -7.50 -23.09 -3.26
N THR A 109 -7.72 -22.16 -4.20
CA THR A 109 -6.88 -21.96 -5.38
C THR A 109 -5.43 -21.63 -5.00
N LYS A 110 -5.21 -20.75 -4.00
CA LYS A 110 -3.85 -20.46 -3.50
C LYS A 110 -3.18 -21.71 -2.89
N ALA A 111 -3.91 -22.51 -2.11
CA ALA A 111 -3.38 -23.75 -1.56
C ALA A 111 -3.03 -24.78 -2.65
N ALA A 112 -3.90 -24.93 -3.66
CA ALA A 112 -3.67 -25.80 -4.80
C ALA A 112 -2.43 -25.37 -5.61
N ILE A 113 -2.26 -24.06 -5.87
CA ILE A 113 -1.08 -23.52 -6.55
C ILE A 113 0.21 -23.84 -5.77
N ILE A 114 0.20 -23.67 -4.43
CA ILE A 114 1.37 -24.00 -3.59
C ILE A 114 1.71 -25.49 -3.68
N ILE A 115 0.72 -26.38 -3.55
CA ILE A 115 0.92 -27.84 -3.64
C ILE A 115 1.44 -28.24 -5.03
N GLN A 116 0.87 -27.68 -6.10
CA GLN A 116 1.35 -27.96 -7.45
C GLN A 116 2.77 -27.42 -7.69
N ALA A 117 3.12 -26.26 -7.14
CA ALA A 117 4.46 -25.68 -7.26
C ALA A 117 5.50 -26.52 -6.50
N THR A 118 5.21 -26.98 -5.28
CA THR A 118 6.11 -27.84 -4.51
C THR A 118 6.28 -29.21 -5.17
N LEU A 119 5.22 -29.81 -5.72
CA LEU A 119 5.31 -31.06 -6.46
C LEU A 119 6.16 -30.94 -7.74
N ARG A 120 5.95 -29.87 -8.54
CA ARG A 120 6.78 -29.60 -9.74
C ARG A 120 8.25 -29.38 -9.38
N CYS A 121 8.52 -28.61 -8.32
CA CYS A 121 9.87 -28.39 -7.80
C CYS A 121 10.53 -29.70 -7.34
N HIS A 122 9.82 -30.52 -6.55
CA HIS A 122 10.30 -31.81 -6.07
C HIS A 122 10.61 -32.78 -7.23
N ALA A 123 9.74 -32.85 -8.25
CA ALA A 123 9.97 -33.67 -9.43
C ALA A 123 11.27 -33.29 -10.17
N ALA A 124 11.46 -31.98 -10.43
CA ALA A 124 12.67 -31.46 -11.08
C ALA A 124 13.93 -31.70 -10.22
N TYR A 125 13.86 -31.46 -8.92
CA TYR A 125 14.98 -31.69 -7.99
C TYR A 125 15.34 -33.18 -7.90
N SER A 126 14.35 -34.07 -7.85
CA SER A 126 14.56 -35.52 -7.82
C SER A 126 15.22 -36.03 -9.10
N TYR A 127 14.76 -35.54 -10.27
CA TYR A 127 15.39 -35.82 -11.56
C TYR A 127 16.84 -35.35 -11.61
N TYR A 128 17.11 -34.09 -11.24
CA TYR A 128 18.47 -33.55 -11.16
C TYR A 128 19.38 -34.39 -10.24
N LYS A 129 18.88 -34.76 -9.05
CA LYS A 129 19.64 -35.55 -8.08
C LYS A 129 19.92 -36.99 -8.57
N SER A 130 19.01 -37.57 -9.34
CA SER A 130 19.22 -38.84 -10.04
C SER A 130 20.31 -38.72 -11.10
N LEU A 131 20.20 -37.70 -11.97
CA LEU A 131 21.16 -37.43 -13.04
C LEU A 131 22.57 -37.13 -12.49
N GLN A 132 22.67 -36.35 -11.42
CA GLN A 132 23.93 -36.06 -10.73
C GLN A 132 24.59 -37.34 -10.20
N LYS A 133 23.81 -38.23 -9.55
CA LYS A 133 24.33 -39.54 -9.10
C LYS A 133 24.83 -40.38 -10.27
N ALA A 134 24.04 -40.50 -11.34
CA ALA A 134 24.43 -41.25 -12.53
C ALA A 134 25.71 -40.70 -13.19
N ALA A 135 25.82 -39.38 -13.31
CA ALA A 135 26.99 -38.69 -13.85
C ALA A 135 28.24 -38.94 -12.98
N ILE A 136 28.15 -38.77 -11.66
CA ILE A 136 29.27 -39.04 -10.72
C ILE A 136 29.69 -40.51 -10.80
N THR A 137 28.75 -41.46 -10.76
CA THR A 137 29.05 -42.89 -10.89
C THR A 137 29.77 -43.20 -12.20
N THR A 138 29.33 -42.60 -13.31
CA THR A 138 29.94 -42.76 -14.64
C THR A 138 31.34 -42.15 -14.69
N GLN A 139 31.53 -40.93 -14.18
CA GLN A 139 32.83 -40.26 -14.09
C GLN A 139 33.83 -41.03 -13.20
N CYS A 140 33.39 -41.54 -12.05
CA CYS A 140 34.21 -42.38 -11.17
C CYS A 140 34.58 -43.70 -11.86
N GLY A 141 33.64 -44.33 -12.58
CA GLY A 141 33.89 -45.52 -13.40
C GLY A 141 34.91 -45.26 -14.51
N TRP A 142 34.81 -44.12 -15.20
CA TRP A 142 35.75 -43.69 -16.23
C TRP A 142 37.15 -43.41 -15.67
N ARG A 143 37.26 -42.60 -14.61
CA ARG A 143 38.54 -42.34 -13.92
C ARG A 143 39.22 -43.64 -13.48
N ARG A 144 38.47 -44.58 -12.91
CA ARG A 144 38.96 -45.93 -12.56
C ARG A 144 39.42 -46.72 -13.78
N ARG A 145 38.70 -46.65 -14.90
CA ARG A 145 39.07 -47.32 -16.17
C ARG A 145 40.36 -46.76 -16.75
N VAL A 146 40.53 -45.43 -16.76
CA VAL A 146 41.75 -44.73 -17.21
C VAL A 146 42.93 -45.13 -16.33
N ALA A 147 42.82 -45.00 -14.99
CA ALA A 147 43.89 -45.40 -14.07
C ALA A 147 44.29 -46.88 -14.22
N ARG A 148 43.33 -47.79 -14.44
CA ARG A 148 43.61 -49.21 -14.73
C ARG A 148 44.24 -49.43 -16.11
N ARG A 149 44.03 -48.56 -17.09
CA ARG A 149 44.70 -48.60 -18.40
C ARG A 149 46.17 -48.16 -18.25
N GLU A 150 46.43 -47.03 -17.60
CA GLU A 150 47.79 -46.55 -17.35
C GLU A 150 48.61 -47.51 -16.49
N LEU A 151 48.02 -48.07 -15.41
CA LEU A 151 48.68 -49.10 -14.62
C LEU A 151 49.05 -50.35 -15.43
N ARG A 152 48.25 -50.73 -16.45
CA ARG A 152 48.60 -51.85 -17.33
C ARG A 152 49.75 -51.50 -18.27
N LYS A 153 49.77 -50.29 -18.86
CA LYS A 153 50.91 -49.82 -19.66
C LYS A 153 52.20 -49.84 -18.84
N LEU A 154 52.19 -49.24 -17.64
CA LEU A 154 53.35 -49.21 -16.74
C LEU A 154 53.81 -50.63 -16.35
N LYS A 155 52.89 -51.57 -16.12
CA LYS A 155 53.22 -52.98 -15.86
C LYS A 155 53.80 -53.71 -17.07
N MET A 156 53.42 -53.36 -18.29
CA MET A 156 54.02 -53.94 -19.51
C MET A 156 55.44 -53.39 -19.71
N ALA A 157 55.61 -52.06 -19.65
CA ALA A 157 56.92 -51.42 -19.72
C ALA A 157 57.89 -51.94 -18.63
N ALA A 158 57.41 -52.16 -17.39
CA ALA A 158 58.21 -52.75 -16.32
C ALA A 158 58.59 -54.23 -16.55
N ARG A 159 57.79 -54.98 -17.32
CA ARG A 159 58.12 -56.35 -17.75
C ARG A 159 59.13 -56.34 -18.89
N GLU A 160 59.00 -55.41 -19.83
CA GLU A 160 59.94 -55.21 -20.93
C GLU A 160 61.32 -54.78 -20.42
N THR A 161 61.39 -53.85 -19.46
CA THR A 161 62.67 -53.48 -18.81
C THR A 161 63.24 -54.63 -17.96
N GLY A 162 62.39 -55.44 -17.32
CA GLY A 162 62.81 -56.68 -16.67
C GLY A 162 63.43 -57.68 -17.65
N ALA A 163 62.76 -57.95 -18.77
CA ALA A 163 63.26 -58.85 -19.82
C ALA A 163 64.53 -58.33 -20.49
N LEU A 164 64.64 -57.01 -20.72
CA LEU A 164 65.86 -56.35 -21.19
C LEU A 164 67.00 -56.51 -20.19
N LYS A 165 66.73 -56.38 -18.88
CA LYS A 165 67.73 -56.63 -17.84
C LYS A 165 68.15 -58.08 -17.80
N GLU A 166 67.23 -59.05 -17.83
CA GLU A 166 67.58 -60.48 -17.90
C GLU A 166 68.38 -60.82 -19.16
N ALA A 167 68.07 -60.20 -20.30
CA ALA A 167 68.84 -60.35 -21.52
C ALA A 167 70.25 -59.76 -21.40
N LYS A 168 70.38 -58.56 -20.79
CA LYS A 168 71.67 -57.93 -20.47
C LYS A 168 72.50 -58.79 -19.52
N ASP A 169 71.92 -59.25 -18.41
CA ASP A 169 72.60 -60.09 -17.41
C ASP A 169 73.06 -61.44 -18.02
N LYS A 170 72.28 -62.01 -18.96
CA LYS A 170 72.69 -63.18 -19.76
C LYS A 170 73.83 -62.85 -20.73
N LEU A 171 73.80 -61.67 -21.37
CA LEU A 171 74.85 -61.20 -22.25
C LEU A 171 76.15 -60.96 -21.48
N GLU A 172 76.08 -60.34 -20.30
CA GLU A 172 77.21 -60.12 -19.40
C GLU A 172 77.83 -61.45 -18.96
N LYS A 173 77.04 -62.43 -18.52
CA LYS A 173 77.54 -63.79 -18.23
C LYS A 173 78.18 -64.47 -19.43
N ARG A 174 77.65 -64.27 -20.65
CA ARG A 174 78.28 -64.78 -21.88
C ARG A 174 79.60 -64.07 -22.19
N VAL A 175 79.69 -62.76 -21.94
CA VAL A 175 80.93 -61.99 -22.07
C VAL A 175 81.94 -62.43 -21.02
N GLU A 176 81.56 -62.65 -19.77
CA GLU A 176 82.42 -63.21 -18.72
C GLU A 176 82.92 -64.61 -19.09
N GLU A 177 82.03 -65.50 -19.54
CA GLU A 177 82.39 -66.85 -20.01
C GLU A 177 83.37 -66.80 -21.20
N LEU A 178 83.11 -65.96 -22.21
CA LEU A 178 83.99 -65.78 -23.36
C LEU A 178 85.32 -65.13 -22.98
N THR A 179 85.32 -64.18 -22.05
CA THR A 179 86.55 -63.56 -21.51
C THR A 179 87.39 -64.58 -20.75
N TRP A 180 86.75 -65.44 -19.94
CA TRP A 180 87.44 -66.52 -19.22
C TRP A 180 87.98 -67.59 -20.17
N ARG A 181 87.21 -68.01 -21.19
CA ARG A 181 87.67 -68.91 -22.26
C ARG A 181 88.86 -68.32 -23.02
N LEU A 182 88.82 -67.02 -23.35
CA LEU A 182 89.91 -66.32 -24.02
C LEU A 182 91.16 -66.21 -23.13
N GLN A 183 90.99 -65.99 -21.83
CA GLN A 183 92.10 -66.01 -20.87
C GLN A 183 92.70 -67.41 -20.71
N LEU A 184 91.87 -68.45 -20.69
CA LEU A 184 92.33 -69.84 -20.65
C LEU A 184 93.05 -70.23 -21.95
N GLU A 185 92.52 -69.86 -23.11
CA GLU A 185 93.19 -70.11 -24.39
C GLU A 185 94.53 -69.34 -24.48
N LYS A 186 94.59 -68.11 -23.99
CA LYS A 186 95.84 -67.36 -23.87
C LYS A 186 96.86 -68.07 -22.97
N ARG A 187 96.43 -68.61 -21.83
CA ARG A 187 97.29 -69.42 -20.95
C ARG A 187 97.77 -70.68 -21.66
N LEU A 188 96.87 -71.45 -22.28
CA LEU A 188 97.25 -72.64 -23.04
C LEU A 188 98.20 -72.31 -24.20
N ARG A 189 98.09 -71.13 -24.83
CA ARG A 189 99.07 -70.65 -25.82
C ARG A 189 100.41 -70.28 -25.18
N THR A 190 100.44 -69.58 -24.03
CA THR A 190 101.71 -69.31 -23.33
C THR A 190 102.36 -70.59 -22.81
N ASP A 191 101.58 -71.53 -22.28
CA ASP A 191 102.06 -72.83 -21.81
C ASP A 191 102.64 -73.65 -22.99
N LEU A 192 101.99 -73.64 -24.16
CA LEU A 192 102.52 -74.26 -25.40
C LEU A 192 103.74 -73.51 -25.97
N GLU A 193 103.83 -72.19 -25.80
CA GLU A 193 105.00 -71.39 -26.17
C GLU A 193 106.16 -71.65 -25.20
N GLU A 194 105.89 -71.87 -23.91
CA GLU A 194 106.85 -72.28 -22.88
C GLU A 194 107.31 -73.74 -23.07
N GLU A 195 106.42 -74.68 -23.40
CA GLU A 195 106.79 -76.05 -23.77
C GLU A 195 107.69 -76.05 -25.01
N LYS A 196 107.35 -75.27 -26.04
CA LYS A 196 108.22 -75.06 -27.21
C LYS A 196 109.53 -74.37 -26.85
N ALA A 197 109.53 -73.40 -25.92
CA ALA A 197 110.76 -72.77 -25.45
C ALA A 197 111.63 -73.75 -24.65
N GLN A 198 111.04 -74.66 -23.89
CA GLN A 198 111.75 -75.74 -23.18
C GLN A 198 112.25 -76.83 -24.14
N GLU A 199 111.51 -77.18 -25.19
CA GLU A 199 112.00 -78.03 -26.27
C GLU A 199 113.14 -77.34 -27.03
N ILE A 200 113.02 -76.05 -27.35
CA ILE A 200 114.09 -75.25 -27.94
C ILE A 200 115.29 -75.17 -27.00
N ALA A 201 115.10 -75.04 -25.69
CA ALA A 201 116.19 -75.05 -24.70
C ALA A 201 116.88 -76.43 -24.63
N LYS A 202 116.14 -77.54 -24.60
CA LYS A 202 116.70 -78.90 -24.68
C LYS A 202 117.41 -79.15 -26.00
N LEU A 203 116.86 -78.65 -27.11
CA LEU A 203 117.51 -78.70 -28.42
C LEU A 203 118.78 -77.85 -28.41
N GLN A 204 118.77 -76.66 -27.81
CA GLN A 204 119.95 -75.80 -27.64
C GLN A 204 121.00 -76.42 -26.71
N GLU A 205 120.63 -77.09 -25.63
CA GLU A 205 121.55 -77.86 -24.78
C GLU A 205 122.14 -79.05 -25.54
N SER A 206 121.32 -79.78 -26.31
CA SER A 206 121.80 -80.86 -27.18
C SER A 206 122.71 -80.35 -28.30
N LEU A 207 122.44 -79.14 -28.80
CA LEU A 207 123.19 -78.48 -29.85
C LEU A 207 124.45 -77.81 -29.30
N GLN A 208 124.48 -77.40 -28.03
CA GLN A 208 125.69 -76.98 -27.30
C GLN A 208 126.58 -78.17 -26.94
N ALA A 209 126.01 -79.29 -26.52
CA ALA A 209 126.74 -80.54 -26.34
C ALA A 209 127.33 -81.06 -27.67
N MET A 210 126.55 -80.96 -28.76
CA MET A 210 127.02 -81.24 -30.11
C MET A 210 128.05 -80.20 -30.57
N GLN A 211 127.91 -78.92 -30.21
CA GLN A 211 128.89 -77.87 -30.51
C GLN A 211 130.21 -78.09 -29.77
N LEU A 212 130.20 -78.60 -28.54
CA LEU A 212 131.41 -79.00 -27.83
C LEU A 212 132.12 -80.17 -28.55
N GLN A 213 131.37 -81.19 -28.96
CA GLN A 213 131.89 -82.28 -29.80
C GLN A 213 132.38 -81.77 -31.17
N VAL A 214 131.73 -80.76 -31.72
CA VAL A 214 132.12 -80.10 -32.97
C VAL A 214 133.30 -79.14 -32.79
N GLU A 215 133.56 -78.58 -31.61
CA GLU A 215 134.79 -77.82 -31.33
C GLU A 215 135.99 -78.76 -31.12
N GLU A 216 135.80 -79.89 -30.43
CA GLU A 216 136.79 -80.97 -30.35
C GLU A 216 137.06 -81.62 -31.72
N ALA A 217 136.06 -81.67 -32.61
CA ALA A 217 136.23 -82.08 -34.01
C ALA A 217 136.79 -80.96 -34.90
N ASN A 218 136.47 -79.70 -34.69
CA ASN A 218 136.96 -78.55 -35.48
C ASN A 218 138.44 -78.23 -35.19
N ALA A 219 138.97 -78.66 -34.05
CA ALA A 219 140.42 -78.74 -33.82
C ALA A 219 141.11 -79.74 -34.77
N ARG A 220 140.37 -80.73 -35.30
CA ARG A 220 140.85 -81.73 -36.27
C ARG A 220 140.51 -81.35 -37.73
N VAL A 221 139.35 -80.73 -37.97
CA VAL A 221 138.88 -80.30 -39.29
C VAL A 221 139.50 -78.97 -39.76
N LYS A 222 140.09 -78.16 -38.86
CA LYS A 222 140.98 -77.03 -39.25
C LYS A 222 142.25 -77.41 -40.03
N LYS A 223 142.45 -78.69 -40.36
CA LYS A 223 143.50 -79.17 -41.27
C LYS A 223 143.03 -79.52 -42.68
N GLU A 224 141.72 -79.58 -42.95
CA GLU A 224 141.20 -80.09 -44.21
C GLU A 224 140.04 -79.23 -44.76
N GLN A 225 140.40 -78.31 -45.68
CA GLN A 225 139.52 -77.55 -46.59
C GLN A 225 138.76 -76.38 -45.94
N GLU A 226 138.88 -75.11 -46.33
CA GLU A 226 139.63 -74.45 -47.43
C GLU A 226 139.48 -75.05 -48.84
N ALA A 227 138.26 -75.46 -49.20
CA ALA A 227 137.85 -75.59 -50.60
C ALA A 227 136.33 -75.36 -50.74
N ALA A 228 135.89 -74.95 -51.94
CA ALA A 228 134.48 -74.78 -52.36
C ALA A 228 133.64 -73.69 -51.62
N ARG A 229 133.76 -72.45 -52.12
CA ARG A 229 132.94 -71.28 -51.79
C ARG A 229 131.58 -71.24 -52.51
N LYS A 230 130.55 -70.73 -51.79
CA LYS A 230 129.50 -69.75 -52.21
C LYS A 230 128.32 -70.13 -53.15
N ALA A 231 127.20 -69.45 -52.85
CA ALA A 231 126.05 -69.05 -53.71
C ALA A 231 125.03 -70.14 -54.10
N ILE A 232 123.70 -69.95 -54.14
CA ILE A 232 122.74 -68.85 -53.85
C ILE A 232 121.39 -69.58 -53.54
N GLU A 233 120.68 -69.39 -52.43
CA GLU A 233 119.66 -68.36 -52.11
C GLU A 233 118.47 -68.25 -53.11
N GLU A 234 117.28 -68.73 -52.74
CA GLU A 234 116.01 -68.35 -53.40
C GLU A 234 114.80 -68.47 -52.45
N ALA A 235 113.79 -67.61 -52.65
CA ALA A 235 112.66 -67.36 -51.75
C ALA A 235 111.35 -67.06 -52.55
N PRO A 236 110.15 -67.02 -51.90
CA PRO A 236 108.96 -67.70 -52.43
C PRO A 236 107.80 -66.79 -52.92
N PRO A 237 106.71 -67.37 -53.49
CA PRO A 237 105.40 -66.73 -53.65
C PRO A 237 104.20 -67.51 -53.04
N ILE A 238 103.04 -66.85 -52.82
CA ILE A 238 101.62 -67.33 -52.67
C ILE A 238 100.80 -66.21 -51.92
N ILE A 239 99.62 -65.67 -52.31
CA ILE A 239 98.29 -66.18 -52.77
C ILE A 239 97.34 -66.57 -51.59
N LYS A 240 96.02 -66.29 -51.53
CA LYS A 240 95.11 -65.19 -52.02
C LYS A 240 93.67 -65.46 -51.47
N GLU A 241 92.74 -64.47 -51.53
CA GLU A 241 91.24 -64.62 -51.54
C GLU A 241 90.53 -65.15 -50.24
N THR A 242 89.48 -64.54 -49.63
CA THR A 242 88.00 -64.41 -49.93
C THR A 242 87.18 -65.74 -50.01
N PRO A 243 85.82 -65.79 -49.87
CA PRO A 243 84.74 -64.81 -49.50
C PRO A 243 83.57 -65.41 -48.61
N VAL A 244 82.31 -64.88 -48.74
CA VAL A 244 80.96 -65.55 -48.63
C VAL A 244 80.25 -65.62 -47.23
N ILE A 245 78.92 -65.39 -47.01
CA ILE A 245 77.76 -64.74 -47.73
C ILE A 245 76.53 -64.59 -46.75
N VAL A 246 75.75 -63.47 -46.82
CA VAL A 246 74.24 -63.27 -46.76
C VAL A 246 73.41 -63.92 -45.58
N GLN A 247 72.32 -63.39 -45.00
CA GLN A 247 71.09 -62.73 -45.53
C GLN A 247 70.30 -61.92 -44.47
N ASP A 248 69.47 -60.94 -44.88
CA ASP A 248 68.02 -60.91 -44.55
C ASP A 248 67.26 -59.68 -45.09
N THR A 249 66.04 -59.90 -45.59
CA THR A 249 65.13 -58.87 -46.13
C THR A 249 63.68 -59.10 -45.68
N GLU A 250 63.27 -58.55 -44.54
CA GLU A 250 61.87 -58.66 -44.07
C GLU A 250 61.30 -57.43 -43.32
N LYS A 251 62.08 -56.35 -43.16
CA LYS A 251 61.72 -55.20 -42.29
C LYS A 251 60.88 -54.07 -42.92
N VAL A 252 60.52 -54.16 -44.21
CA VAL A 252 59.90 -53.04 -44.94
C VAL A 252 58.37 -53.03 -44.88
N ASN A 253 57.73 -54.20 -44.70
CA ASN A 253 56.27 -54.33 -44.79
C ASN A 253 55.50 -54.12 -43.47
N SER A 254 56.16 -54.12 -42.30
CA SER A 254 55.48 -53.85 -41.02
C SER A 254 55.31 -52.35 -40.74
N LEU A 255 56.26 -51.52 -41.20
CA LEU A 255 56.29 -50.07 -40.92
C LEU A 255 55.24 -49.28 -41.72
N THR A 256 54.82 -49.77 -42.89
CA THR A 256 53.75 -49.15 -43.68
C THR A 256 52.38 -49.25 -42.99
N ALA A 257 52.06 -50.39 -42.36
CA ALA A 257 50.79 -50.60 -41.67
C ALA A 257 50.65 -49.76 -40.38
N GLU A 258 51.74 -49.57 -39.62
CA GLU A 258 51.73 -48.69 -38.44
C GLU A 258 51.52 -47.21 -38.82
N VAL A 259 52.11 -46.76 -39.93
CA VAL A 259 51.93 -45.38 -40.43
C VAL A 259 50.49 -45.10 -40.84
N GLU A 260 49.79 -46.05 -41.47
CA GLU A 260 48.37 -45.89 -41.82
C GLU A 260 47.45 -45.88 -40.59
N SER A 261 47.70 -46.77 -39.62
CA SER A 261 47.00 -46.80 -38.31
C SER A 261 47.12 -45.47 -37.56
N LEU A 262 48.33 -44.92 -37.47
CA LEU A 262 48.58 -43.63 -36.82
C LEU A 262 47.94 -42.46 -37.60
N LYS A 263 47.88 -42.53 -38.94
CA LYS A 263 47.16 -41.55 -39.79
C LYS A 263 45.66 -41.53 -39.48
N ALA A 264 45.04 -42.69 -39.34
CA ALA A 264 43.62 -42.80 -38.99
C ALA A 264 43.33 -42.24 -37.59
N SER A 265 44.16 -42.57 -36.59
CA SER A 265 44.01 -42.03 -35.23
C SER A 265 44.23 -40.52 -35.16
N LEU A 266 45.14 -39.97 -35.97
CA LEU A 266 45.36 -38.52 -36.07
C LEU A 266 44.15 -37.81 -36.70
N GLN A 267 43.50 -38.42 -37.69
CA GLN A 267 42.28 -37.87 -38.30
C GLN A 267 41.07 -37.90 -37.36
N SER A 268 40.92 -38.95 -36.54
CA SER A 268 39.82 -39.00 -35.56
C SER A 268 39.97 -37.99 -34.43
N GLU A 269 41.19 -37.80 -33.91
CA GLU A 269 41.48 -36.76 -32.91
C GLU A 269 41.29 -35.36 -33.51
N ARG A 270 41.74 -35.11 -34.75
CA ARG A 270 41.51 -33.82 -35.43
C ARG A 270 40.02 -33.50 -35.55
N LYS A 271 39.18 -34.44 -35.99
CA LYS A 271 37.72 -34.25 -36.04
C LYS A 271 37.13 -33.96 -34.66
N ALA A 272 37.54 -34.69 -33.62
CA ALA A 272 37.09 -34.42 -32.25
C ALA A 272 37.50 -33.02 -31.74
N THR A 273 38.71 -32.55 -32.08
CA THR A 273 39.14 -31.17 -31.76
C THR A 273 38.40 -30.10 -32.56
N GLU A 274 38.02 -30.40 -33.81
CA GLU A 274 37.26 -29.50 -34.69
C GLU A 274 35.80 -29.37 -34.22
N GLU A 275 35.16 -30.49 -33.84
CA GLU A 275 33.84 -30.51 -33.21
C GLU A 275 33.83 -29.75 -31.87
N ALA A 276 34.87 -29.92 -31.04
CA ALA A 276 35.02 -29.18 -29.79
C ALA A 276 35.27 -27.68 -30.00
N CYS A 277 36.03 -27.31 -31.05
CA CYS A 277 36.25 -25.91 -31.43
C CYS A 277 34.95 -25.25 -31.89
N ASN A 278 34.21 -25.92 -32.78
CA ASN A 278 32.91 -25.44 -33.27
C ASN A 278 31.90 -25.28 -32.12
N ALA A 279 31.87 -26.20 -31.15
CA ALA A 279 31.03 -26.07 -29.96
C ALA A 279 31.44 -24.88 -29.06
N CYS A 280 32.73 -24.51 -29.04
CA CYS A 280 33.23 -23.35 -28.31
C CYS A 280 32.83 -22.03 -29.00
N THR A 281 33.00 -21.92 -30.32
CA THR A 281 32.55 -20.75 -31.10
C THR A 281 31.04 -20.53 -30.99
N ASP A 282 30.27 -21.62 -30.95
CA ASP A 282 28.82 -21.61 -30.72
C ASP A 282 28.45 -21.10 -29.32
N ALA A 283 29.27 -21.38 -28.31
CA ALA A 283 29.06 -20.89 -26.95
C ALA A 283 29.46 -19.41 -26.83
N GLU A 284 30.55 -19.00 -27.48
CA GLU A 284 31.00 -17.61 -27.56
C GLU A 284 29.97 -16.72 -28.28
N ALA A 285 29.40 -17.17 -29.39
CA ALA A 285 28.33 -16.46 -30.10
C ALA A 285 27.08 -16.24 -29.23
N ARG A 286 26.65 -17.26 -28.47
CA ARG A 286 25.52 -17.14 -27.53
C ARG A 286 25.84 -16.20 -26.37
N ASN A 287 27.06 -16.22 -25.85
CA ASN A 287 27.50 -15.29 -24.81
C ASN A 287 27.52 -13.84 -25.33
N ALA A 288 28.01 -13.60 -26.54
CA ALA A 288 27.98 -12.27 -27.17
C ALA A 288 26.54 -11.75 -27.35
N GLU A 289 25.59 -12.61 -27.74
CA GLU A 289 24.17 -12.23 -27.85
C GLU A 289 23.56 -11.88 -26.47
N LEU A 290 23.94 -12.61 -25.41
CA LEU A 290 23.50 -12.32 -24.04
C LEU A 290 24.08 -11.02 -23.49
N VAL A 291 25.37 -10.72 -23.77
CA VAL A 291 26.01 -9.44 -23.43
C VAL A 291 25.28 -8.29 -24.10
N LYS A 292 24.99 -8.38 -25.41
CA LYS A 292 24.24 -7.34 -26.13
C LYS A 292 22.84 -7.12 -25.55
N LYS A 293 22.14 -8.20 -25.16
CA LYS A 293 20.82 -8.10 -24.49
C LYS A 293 20.90 -7.45 -23.11
N LEU A 294 22.01 -7.64 -22.39
CA LEU A 294 22.29 -6.94 -21.12
C LEU A 294 22.53 -5.45 -21.35
N GLU A 295 23.41 -5.07 -22.28
CA GLU A 295 23.62 -3.66 -22.65
C GLU A 295 22.33 -2.96 -23.09
N ASP A 296 21.52 -3.62 -23.92
CA ASP A 296 20.22 -3.09 -24.35
C ASP A 296 19.19 -3.03 -23.21
N SER A 297 19.40 -3.72 -22.09
CA SER A 297 18.59 -3.57 -20.87
C SER A 297 19.11 -2.45 -19.97
N GLU A 298 20.44 -2.28 -19.88
CA GLU A 298 21.12 -1.21 -19.14
C GLU A 298 20.81 0.16 -19.74
N ARG A 299 20.96 0.32 -21.06
CA ARG A 299 20.53 1.54 -21.80
C ARG A 299 19.07 1.93 -21.54
N ARG A 300 18.19 0.94 -21.31
CA ARG A 300 16.78 1.18 -20.97
C ARG A 300 16.58 1.59 -19.51
N VAL A 301 17.42 1.11 -18.60
CA VAL A 301 17.46 1.59 -17.21
C VAL A 301 17.96 3.04 -17.18
N ASP A 302 19.01 3.37 -17.91
CA ASP A 302 19.55 4.74 -18.01
C ASP A 302 18.51 5.72 -18.55
N GLN A 303 17.84 5.38 -19.66
CA GLN A 303 16.75 6.18 -20.22
C GLN A 303 15.60 6.40 -19.22
N LEU A 304 15.27 5.38 -18.42
CA LEU A 304 14.25 5.50 -17.37
C LEU A 304 14.74 6.39 -16.23
N GLN A 305 16.00 6.28 -15.80
CA GLN A 305 16.59 7.15 -14.78
C GLN A 305 16.63 8.62 -15.24
N GLU A 306 17.06 8.91 -16.47
CA GLU A 306 16.98 10.25 -17.04
C GLU A 306 15.53 10.77 -17.07
N SER A 307 14.55 9.93 -17.40
CA SER A 307 13.15 10.34 -17.43
C SER A 307 12.61 10.69 -16.04
N VAL A 308 13.01 9.93 -15.00
CA VAL A 308 12.67 10.21 -13.61
C VAL A 308 13.34 11.50 -13.14
N GLN A 309 14.64 11.67 -13.40
CA GLN A 309 15.36 12.89 -13.01
C GLN A 309 14.76 14.14 -13.67
N ARG A 310 14.43 14.09 -14.98
CA ARG A 310 13.74 15.20 -15.67
C ARG A 310 12.36 15.50 -15.09
N LEU A 311 11.64 14.51 -14.57
CA LEU A 311 10.36 14.71 -13.90
C LEU A 311 10.54 15.31 -12.49
N GLU A 312 11.56 14.89 -11.75
CA GLU A 312 11.92 15.46 -10.45
C GLU A 312 12.37 16.93 -10.57
N GLU A 313 13.18 17.26 -11.58
CA GLU A 313 13.60 18.64 -11.89
C GLU A 313 12.40 19.52 -12.28
N LYS A 314 11.49 19.03 -13.14
CA LYS A 314 10.24 19.73 -13.46
C LYS A 314 9.38 19.96 -12.22
N LEU A 315 9.23 18.96 -11.36
CA LEU A 315 8.43 19.03 -10.14
C LEU A 315 9.05 20.01 -9.12
N SER A 316 10.38 20.07 -9.03
CA SER A 316 11.12 21.06 -8.24
C SER A 316 10.91 22.49 -8.78
N ASN A 317 11.02 22.68 -10.10
CA ASN A 317 10.77 23.98 -10.73
C ASN A 317 9.33 24.46 -10.54
N SER A 318 8.32 23.60 -10.72
CA SER A 318 6.93 23.97 -10.44
C SER A 318 6.67 24.24 -8.95
N GLN A 319 7.37 23.56 -8.03
CA GLN A 319 7.31 23.89 -6.60
C GLN A 319 7.91 25.27 -6.30
N SER A 320 9.04 25.63 -6.90
CA SER A 320 9.68 26.94 -6.71
C SER A 320 8.84 28.06 -7.32
N GLU A 321 8.22 27.84 -8.49
CA GLU A 321 7.28 28.78 -9.12
C GLU A 321 6.05 29.03 -8.23
N ILE A 322 5.43 27.97 -7.68
CA ILE A 322 4.33 28.10 -6.71
C ILE A 322 4.77 28.87 -5.45
N GLN A 323 6.02 28.72 -5.02
CA GLN A 323 6.57 29.45 -3.88
C GLN A 323 6.79 30.93 -4.20
N VAL A 324 7.31 31.28 -5.38
CA VAL A 324 7.48 32.66 -5.85
C VAL A 324 6.13 33.35 -6.04
N LEU A 325 5.15 32.69 -6.66
CA LEU A 325 3.79 33.23 -6.83
C LEU A 325 3.12 33.52 -5.48
N ARG A 326 3.33 32.66 -4.47
CA ARG A 326 2.88 32.91 -3.09
C ARG A 326 3.58 34.12 -2.48
N GLN A 327 4.89 34.27 -2.65
CA GLN A 327 5.63 35.44 -2.16
C GLN A 327 5.20 36.74 -2.85
N GLN A 328 4.96 36.72 -4.17
CA GLN A 328 4.41 37.86 -4.91
C GLN A 328 2.99 38.23 -4.43
N SER A 329 2.13 37.24 -4.16
CA SER A 329 0.79 37.51 -3.59
C SER A 329 0.83 38.13 -2.19
N LEU A 330 1.90 37.90 -1.42
CA LEU A 330 2.12 38.50 -0.10
C LEU A 330 2.72 39.91 -0.18
N ALA A 331 3.44 40.23 -1.26
CA ALA A 331 3.98 41.57 -1.52
C ALA A 331 2.90 42.54 -2.06
N ILE A 332 1.84 42.02 -2.69
CA ILE A 332 0.74 42.82 -3.28
C ILE A 332 -0.45 42.85 -2.31
N SER A 333 -0.31 43.60 -1.21
CA SER A 333 -1.46 44.11 -0.45
C SER A 333 -1.14 45.52 0.08
N PRO A 334 -1.87 46.57 -0.34
CA PRO A 334 -1.65 47.92 0.19
C PRO A 334 -1.91 47.99 1.68
N THR A 335 -1.11 48.80 2.37
CA THR A 335 -1.33 49.20 3.77
C THR A 335 -2.71 49.84 3.93
N GLY A 336 -3.41 49.47 5.00
CA GLY A 336 -4.80 49.87 5.17
C GLY A 336 -5.00 51.35 5.52
N LYS A 337 -6.18 51.87 5.19
CA LYS A 337 -7.09 52.54 6.15
C LYS A 337 -8.42 52.96 5.49
N SER A 338 -9.51 52.55 6.13
CA SER A 338 -10.76 53.32 6.37
C SER A 338 -11.64 53.87 5.22
N LEU A 339 -12.95 53.65 5.47
CA LEU A 339 -14.07 54.60 5.32
C LEU A 339 -14.75 54.84 3.94
N THR A 340 -15.98 54.29 3.88
CA THR A 340 -17.26 54.96 3.49
C THR A 340 -17.45 55.65 2.12
N THR A 341 -18.48 55.15 1.43
CA THR A 341 -19.59 55.95 0.88
C THR A 341 -19.34 56.87 -0.34
N ARG A 342 -19.65 56.30 -1.52
CA ARG A 342 -20.62 56.80 -2.52
C ARG A 342 -20.30 58.08 -3.35
N GLN A 343 -20.06 57.81 -4.64
CA GLN A 343 -20.54 58.51 -5.87
C GLN A 343 -19.76 59.67 -6.53
N ARG A 344 -19.54 59.46 -7.85
CA ARG A 344 -19.97 60.27 -9.02
C ARG A 344 -18.97 61.13 -9.84
N THR A 345 -18.69 60.61 -11.04
CA THR A 345 -18.67 61.26 -12.40
C THR A 345 -17.64 62.32 -12.78
N MET A 346 -16.96 62.10 -13.93
CA MET A 346 -16.95 62.90 -15.19
C MET A 346 -15.88 62.28 -16.14
N ILE A 347 -16.18 61.79 -17.36
CA ILE A 347 -16.43 62.45 -18.67
C ILE A 347 -15.11 62.80 -19.43
N VAL A 348 -14.75 62.03 -20.50
CA VAL A 348 -14.84 62.35 -21.98
C VAL A 348 -13.51 62.93 -22.52
N GLN A 349 -12.99 62.73 -23.76
CA GLN A 349 -13.25 61.89 -24.96
C GLN A 349 -11.97 61.88 -25.84
N ARG A 350 -11.82 60.93 -26.78
CA ARG A 350 -11.80 61.21 -28.25
C ARG A 350 -11.69 59.95 -29.14
N THR A 351 -12.34 60.02 -30.30
CA THR A 351 -12.36 59.08 -31.43
C THR A 351 -11.37 59.53 -32.53
N PRO A 352 -11.18 58.79 -33.66
CA PRO A 352 -12.12 58.77 -34.82
C PRO A 352 -12.60 57.32 -35.16
N GLU A 353 -13.80 57.04 -35.69
CA GLU A 353 -14.33 57.28 -37.07
C GLU A 353 -13.49 56.58 -38.17
N ASN A 354 -14.03 55.79 -39.11
CA ASN A 354 -15.38 55.72 -39.70
C ASN A 354 -15.95 54.28 -39.77
N GLY A 355 -17.25 54.14 -40.01
CA GLY A 355 -17.90 52.84 -40.31
C GLY A 355 -18.85 52.92 -41.50
N ASN A 356 -19.55 51.82 -41.82
CA ASN A 356 -20.88 51.91 -42.43
C ASN A 356 -21.74 50.64 -42.27
N VAL A 357 -23.04 50.85 -42.45
CA VAL A 357 -24.19 50.01 -42.06
C VAL A 357 -24.47 48.85 -43.04
N THR A 358 -24.92 47.68 -42.58
CA THR A 358 -26.22 47.01 -42.96
C THR A 358 -26.36 45.53 -42.58
N ASN A 359 -27.64 45.13 -42.45
CA ASN A 359 -28.24 43.79 -42.30
C ASN A 359 -27.53 42.59 -42.96
N GLY A 360 -27.87 41.38 -42.47
CA GLY A 360 -28.09 40.24 -43.38
C GLY A 360 -27.62 38.87 -42.89
N GLU A 361 -28.50 37.90 -43.01
CA GLU A 361 -28.30 36.47 -42.69
C GLU A 361 -27.27 35.75 -43.60
N THR A 362 -26.85 34.54 -43.18
CA THR A 362 -26.59 33.35 -44.03
C THR A 362 -25.14 32.79 -44.15
N LYS A 363 -24.95 31.61 -43.53
CA LYS A 363 -24.16 30.40 -43.92
C LYS A 363 -22.87 30.47 -44.82
N VAL A 364 -21.81 29.84 -44.26
CA VAL A 364 -21.02 28.67 -44.79
C VAL A 364 -19.78 28.88 -45.72
N LEU A 365 -18.81 27.94 -45.55
CA LEU A 365 -17.55 27.64 -46.29
C LEU A 365 -16.34 28.56 -45.98
N SER A 366 -15.20 28.05 -45.45
CA SER A 366 -14.06 27.29 -46.07
C SER A 366 -13.31 28.10 -47.15
N ASP A 367 -11.97 28.09 -47.28
CA ASP A 367 -10.91 27.23 -46.68
C ASP A 367 -9.50 27.90 -46.73
N MET A 368 -8.47 27.27 -46.15
CA MET A 368 -6.99 27.43 -46.35
C MET A 368 -6.37 28.85 -46.58
N THR A 369 -5.29 29.26 -45.90
CA THR A 369 -3.92 28.70 -46.08
C THR A 369 -2.94 29.13 -44.94
N LEU A 370 -1.86 28.36 -44.78
CA LEU A 370 -0.88 28.26 -43.68
C LEU A 370 0.10 29.45 -43.47
N ALA A 371 0.52 29.67 -42.21
CA ALA A 371 1.92 30.01 -41.84
C ALA A 371 2.26 29.82 -40.32
N ILE A 372 2.81 28.65 -39.96
CA ILE A 372 3.88 28.37 -38.96
C ILE A 372 3.96 29.30 -37.71
N SER A 373 3.55 28.87 -36.51
CA SER A 373 4.38 28.23 -35.43
C SER A 373 3.47 28.06 -34.19
N ASN A 374 3.64 27.13 -33.23
CA ASN A 374 4.72 26.23 -32.82
C ASN A 374 4.21 24.85 -32.36
N VAL A 375 5.11 23.86 -32.47
CA VAL A 375 5.38 22.70 -31.60
C VAL A 375 4.26 22.09 -30.72
N ARG A 376 4.12 20.77 -30.89
CA ARG A 376 3.27 19.78 -30.21
C ARG A 376 3.94 19.26 -28.93
N GLU A 377 3.17 18.76 -27.95
CA GLU A 377 3.47 17.63 -27.02
C GLU A 377 2.25 17.42 -26.05
N PRO A 378 2.09 16.27 -25.37
CA PRO A 378 0.76 15.71 -25.07
C PRO A 378 0.16 15.99 -23.68
N GLU A 379 -1.17 15.86 -23.60
CA GLU A 379 -1.91 15.79 -22.32
C GLU A 379 -1.79 14.41 -21.65
N SER A 380 -1.12 14.30 -20.50
CA SER A 380 -1.35 13.19 -19.56
C SER A 380 -0.92 13.49 -18.11
N GLU A 381 -1.64 12.88 -17.16
CA GLU A 381 -1.32 12.68 -15.72
C GLU A 381 -1.52 13.81 -14.68
N GLU A 382 -1.60 15.10 -14.99
CA GLU A 382 -1.91 16.11 -13.94
C GLU A 382 -3.40 16.19 -13.53
N LYS A 383 -4.31 15.96 -14.49
CA LYS A 383 -5.77 16.13 -14.29
C LYS A 383 -6.35 15.30 -13.13
N PRO A 384 -5.95 14.04 -12.88
CA PRO A 384 -6.47 13.25 -11.75
C PRO A 384 -6.11 13.82 -10.38
N GLN A 385 -4.87 14.28 -10.19
CA GLN A 385 -4.37 14.73 -8.89
C GLN A 385 -4.99 16.07 -8.47
N LYS A 386 -5.10 17.02 -9.42
CA LYS A 386 -5.81 18.30 -9.21
C LYS A 386 -7.29 18.06 -8.91
N CYS A 387 -7.98 17.23 -9.71
CA CYS A 387 -9.38 16.87 -9.48
C CYS A 387 -9.62 16.16 -8.12
N LEU A 388 -8.67 15.35 -7.63
CA LEU A 388 -8.75 14.72 -6.31
C LEU A 388 -8.61 15.74 -5.18
N ASN A 389 -7.71 16.71 -5.30
CA ASN A 389 -7.54 17.79 -4.31
C ASN A 389 -8.73 18.76 -4.33
N GLU A 390 -9.25 19.12 -5.51
CA GLU A 390 -10.49 19.88 -5.67
C GLU A 390 -11.66 19.17 -5.01
N LYS A 391 -11.86 17.86 -5.27
CA LYS A 391 -12.89 17.06 -4.57
C LYS A 391 -12.67 17.00 -3.06
N GLN A 392 -11.43 16.96 -2.57
CA GLN A 392 -11.19 17.04 -1.12
C GLN A 392 -11.59 18.41 -0.56
N GLN A 393 -11.29 19.49 -1.28
CA GLN A 393 -11.68 20.86 -0.92
C GLN A 393 -13.21 21.04 -0.94
N GLU A 394 -13.90 20.60 -1.98
CA GLU A 394 -15.37 20.58 -2.07
C GLU A 394 -16.00 19.80 -0.90
N ASN A 395 -15.45 18.63 -0.56
CA ASN A 395 -15.92 17.83 0.56
C ASN A 395 -15.72 18.54 1.93
N GLN A 396 -14.65 19.33 2.07
CA GLN A 396 -14.48 20.20 3.24
C GLN A 396 -15.48 21.34 3.24
N ASP A 397 -15.73 21.97 2.09
CA ASP A 397 -16.66 23.09 1.96
C ASP A 397 -18.11 22.67 2.27
N ILE A 398 -18.51 21.47 1.82
CA ILE A 398 -19.76 20.81 2.19
C ILE A 398 -19.81 20.57 3.70
N LEU A 399 -18.75 20.04 4.31
CA LEU A 399 -18.69 19.82 5.75
C LEU A 399 -18.86 21.13 6.52
N ILE A 400 -18.12 22.19 6.18
CA ILE A 400 -18.25 23.51 6.80
C ILE A 400 -19.68 24.03 6.65
N LYS A 401 -20.27 23.97 5.45
CA LYS A 401 -21.67 24.39 5.20
C LYS A 401 -22.69 23.61 6.04
N CYS A 402 -22.47 22.32 6.26
CA CYS A 402 -23.31 21.52 7.16
C CYS A 402 -23.12 21.89 8.64
N ILE A 403 -21.89 22.19 9.07
CA ILE A 403 -21.57 22.56 10.45
C ILE A 403 -22.10 23.97 10.80
N SER A 404 -22.13 24.90 9.85
CA SER A 404 -22.73 26.23 10.01
C SER A 404 -24.25 26.19 10.26
N GLN A 405 -24.90 25.04 10.07
CA GLN A 405 -26.31 24.83 10.38
C GLN A 405 -26.48 24.14 11.73
N ASN A 406 -27.55 24.45 12.46
CA ASN A 406 -27.88 23.70 13.68
C ASN A 406 -28.43 22.32 13.28
N LEU A 407 -27.58 21.30 13.38
CA LEU A 407 -27.90 19.92 13.01
C LEU A 407 -28.67 19.16 14.11
N GLY A 408 -28.80 19.73 15.31
CA GLY A 408 -29.51 19.12 16.43
C GLY A 408 -28.87 17.83 16.98
N PHE A 409 -29.72 16.96 17.53
CA PHE A 409 -29.32 15.79 18.32
C PHE A 409 -30.05 14.51 17.90
N SER A 410 -29.39 13.37 18.06
CA SER A 410 -29.98 12.03 17.86
C SER A 410 -29.76 11.17 19.10
N GLY A 411 -30.84 10.88 19.84
CA GLY A 411 -30.77 10.01 21.03
C GLY A 411 -29.73 10.46 22.06
N CYS A 412 -29.73 11.75 22.41
CA CYS A 412 -28.75 12.43 23.27
C CYS A 412 -27.33 12.64 22.68
N LYS A 413 -27.08 12.33 21.41
CA LYS A 413 -25.77 12.59 20.76
C LYS A 413 -25.82 13.83 19.87
N PRO A 414 -24.91 14.81 20.02
CA PRO A 414 -24.83 15.97 19.13
C PRO A 414 -24.42 15.55 17.71
N ILE A 415 -25.21 15.94 16.71
CA ILE A 415 -25.01 15.45 15.34
C ILE A 415 -23.78 16.09 14.69
N ALA A 416 -23.55 17.40 14.87
CA ALA A 416 -22.40 18.08 14.26
C ALA A 416 -21.07 17.51 14.79
N ALA A 417 -20.91 17.30 16.09
CA ALA A 417 -19.75 16.64 16.68
C ALA A 417 -19.48 15.25 16.07
N CYS A 418 -20.54 14.44 15.90
CA CYS A 418 -20.43 13.11 15.30
C CYS A 418 -20.05 13.16 13.80
N VAL A 419 -20.56 14.14 13.06
CA VAL A 419 -20.24 14.35 11.63
C VAL A 419 -18.80 14.82 11.47
N ILE A 420 -18.39 15.86 12.21
CA ILE A 420 -17.01 16.37 12.26
C ILE A 420 -16.03 15.22 12.51
N TYR A 421 -16.23 14.47 13.60
CA TYR A 421 -15.35 13.38 13.98
C TYR A 421 -15.25 12.29 12.91
N LYS A 422 -16.37 11.90 12.28
CA LYS A 422 -16.39 10.90 11.20
C LYS A 422 -15.67 11.38 9.94
N CYS A 423 -15.84 12.65 9.55
CA CYS A 423 -15.15 13.22 8.39
C CYS A 423 -13.64 13.29 8.61
N LEU A 424 -13.20 13.76 9.79
CA LEU A 424 -11.78 13.82 10.16
C LEU A 424 -11.12 12.43 10.21
N LEU A 425 -11.83 11.41 10.70
CA LEU A 425 -11.38 10.01 10.62
C LEU A 425 -11.30 9.50 9.18
N HIS A 426 -12.33 9.75 8.38
CA HIS A 426 -12.42 9.27 6.99
C HIS A 426 -11.30 9.86 6.13
N TRP A 427 -10.98 11.14 6.29
CA TRP A 427 -9.87 11.82 5.62
C TRP A 427 -8.51 11.60 6.31
N ARG A 428 -8.46 10.80 7.38
CA ARG A 428 -7.27 10.56 8.22
C ARG A 428 -6.57 11.83 8.70
N SER A 429 -7.29 12.93 8.88
CA SER A 429 -6.72 14.26 9.14
C SER A 429 -5.84 14.34 10.40
N PHE A 430 -5.93 13.35 11.30
CA PHE A 430 -5.09 13.22 12.50
C PHE A 430 -3.67 12.70 12.22
N GLU A 431 -3.47 11.99 11.10
CA GLU A 431 -2.18 11.42 10.66
C GLU A 431 -1.39 12.38 9.74
N VAL A 432 -2.00 13.49 9.30
CA VAL A 432 -1.43 14.41 8.30
C VAL A 432 -0.64 15.55 8.97
N GLU A 433 0.52 15.88 8.41
CA GLU A 433 1.44 16.89 8.97
C GLU A 433 1.01 18.35 8.73
N LYS A 434 0.18 18.58 7.70
CA LYS A 434 -0.41 19.90 7.37
C LYS A 434 -1.86 19.71 6.93
N THR A 435 -2.79 20.41 7.59
CA THR A 435 -4.21 20.43 7.19
C THR A 435 -4.86 21.72 7.67
N THR A 436 -5.65 22.34 6.78
CA THR A 436 -6.43 23.56 7.08
C THR A 436 -7.80 23.24 7.66
N VAL A 437 -8.23 21.97 7.64
CA VAL A 437 -9.58 21.56 8.06
C VAL A 437 -9.86 21.90 9.52
N PHE A 438 -8.85 21.73 10.38
CA PHE A 438 -8.97 22.05 11.81
C PHE A 438 -9.24 23.54 12.03
N ASP A 439 -8.44 24.42 11.42
CA ASP A 439 -8.59 25.87 11.54
C ASP A 439 -9.95 26.34 10.99
N ARG A 440 -10.39 25.81 9.84
CA ARG A 440 -11.69 26.12 9.24
C ARG A 440 -12.87 25.68 10.11
N ILE A 441 -12.77 24.51 10.76
CA ILE A 441 -13.76 24.08 11.75
C ILE A 441 -13.76 25.06 12.92
N ILE A 442 -12.60 25.32 13.56
CA ILE A 442 -12.51 26.25 14.70
C ILE A 442 -13.07 27.64 14.35
N GLN A 443 -12.76 28.17 13.17
CA GLN A 443 -13.29 29.46 12.69
C GLN A 443 -14.81 29.45 12.54
N THR A 444 -15.39 28.35 12.06
CA THR A 444 -16.86 28.18 11.94
C THR A 444 -17.54 28.16 13.31
N ILE A 445 -16.94 27.44 14.27
CA ILE A 445 -17.43 27.44 15.66
C ILE A 445 -17.28 28.85 16.27
N ALA A 446 -16.14 29.51 16.05
CA ALA A 446 -15.88 30.88 16.51
C ALA A 446 -16.92 31.89 16.01
N SER A 447 -17.21 31.93 14.71
CA SER A 447 -18.20 32.85 14.15
C SER A 447 -19.61 32.60 14.67
N SER A 448 -19.95 31.34 14.96
CA SER A 448 -21.27 30.99 15.51
C SER A 448 -21.46 31.37 16.99
N ILE A 449 -20.38 31.70 17.70
CA ILE A 449 -20.36 32.03 19.14
C ILE A 449 -20.01 33.51 19.40
N GLU A 450 -19.73 34.28 18.35
CA GLU A 450 -19.50 35.71 18.42
C GLU A 450 -20.71 36.49 19.01
N VAL A 451 -21.92 35.98 18.81
CA VAL A 451 -23.17 36.53 19.39
C VAL A 451 -23.35 36.06 20.84
N GLN A 452 -22.69 36.77 21.77
CA GLN A 452 -22.56 36.37 23.18
C GLN A 452 -23.90 36.20 23.92
N ASP A 453 -24.96 36.94 23.59
CA ASP A 453 -26.24 36.89 24.32
C ASP A 453 -27.11 35.65 23.99
N ASN A 454 -26.77 34.85 22.96
CA ASN A 454 -27.59 33.70 22.54
C ASN A 454 -27.20 32.39 23.28
N ASN A 455 -27.75 32.22 24.48
CA ASN A 455 -27.48 31.07 25.35
C ASN A 455 -27.86 29.71 24.75
N ASP A 456 -28.85 29.63 23.84
CA ASP A 456 -29.21 28.38 23.16
C ASP A 456 -28.10 27.92 22.19
N VAL A 457 -27.52 28.85 21.43
CA VAL A 457 -26.40 28.56 20.52
C VAL A 457 -25.13 28.23 21.31
N LEU A 458 -24.88 28.94 22.43
CA LEU A 458 -23.79 28.60 23.35
C LEU A 458 -23.95 27.17 23.92
N ALA A 459 -25.15 26.79 24.39
CA ALA A 459 -25.40 25.45 24.94
C ALA A 459 -25.29 24.34 23.88
N TYR A 460 -25.81 24.56 22.67
CA TYR A 460 -25.63 23.66 21.53
C TYR A 460 -24.14 23.39 21.26
N TRP A 461 -23.33 24.45 21.21
CA TRP A 461 -21.91 24.33 20.94
C TRP A 461 -21.08 23.82 22.12
N LEU A 462 -21.52 24.06 23.36
CA LEU A 462 -20.93 23.44 24.54
C LEU A 462 -21.05 21.92 24.46
N SER A 463 -22.25 21.39 24.16
CA SER A 463 -22.50 19.94 24.03
C SER A 463 -21.72 19.33 22.85
N ASN A 464 -21.73 20.00 21.69
CA ASN A 464 -20.96 19.55 20.52
C ASN A 464 -19.44 19.55 20.77
N SER A 465 -18.90 20.63 21.33
CA SER A 465 -17.45 20.77 21.59
C SER A 465 -16.98 19.78 22.66
N SER A 466 -17.77 19.60 23.73
CA SER A 466 -17.52 18.59 24.78
C SER A 466 -17.50 17.17 24.21
N THR A 467 -18.51 16.80 23.40
CA THR A 467 -18.58 15.48 22.77
C THR A 467 -17.42 15.26 21.79
N LEU A 468 -17.09 16.26 20.96
CA LEU A 468 -15.97 16.17 20.03
C LEU A 468 -14.64 16.04 20.77
N LEU A 469 -14.42 16.80 21.85
CA LEU A 469 -13.23 16.72 22.68
C LEU A 469 -13.09 15.35 23.34
N MET A 470 -14.17 14.78 23.89
CA MET A 470 -14.18 13.42 24.44
C MET A 470 -13.83 12.36 23.38
N LEU A 471 -14.36 12.50 22.16
CA LEU A 471 -14.02 11.60 21.05
C LEU A 471 -12.52 11.72 20.67
N LEU A 472 -11.99 12.94 20.56
CA LEU A 472 -10.57 13.17 20.29
C LEU A 472 -9.67 12.61 21.41
N GLN A 473 -10.02 12.82 22.68
CA GLN A 473 -9.29 12.28 23.83
C GLN A 473 -9.20 10.75 23.81
N ARG A 474 -10.23 10.05 23.34
CA ARG A 474 -10.22 8.57 23.20
C ARG A 474 -9.47 8.06 21.97
N THR A 475 -9.25 8.92 20.97
CA THR A 475 -8.67 8.53 19.67
C THR A 475 -7.18 8.85 19.57
N LEU A 476 -6.76 10.01 20.10
CA LEU A 476 -5.40 10.50 19.99
C LEU A 476 -4.55 10.01 21.17
N LYS A 477 -3.49 9.22 20.91
CA LYS A 477 -2.46 8.96 21.93
C LYS A 477 -1.73 10.26 22.25
N ALA A 478 -1.64 10.60 23.53
CA ALA A 478 -0.68 11.59 23.99
C ALA A 478 0.73 11.00 23.85
N SER A 479 1.51 11.52 22.90
CA SER A 479 2.93 11.20 22.81
C SER A 479 3.67 12.04 23.86
N GLY A 480 4.01 11.40 24.98
CA GLY A 480 4.80 12.01 26.07
C GLY A 480 4.00 12.45 27.31
N ALA A 481 4.64 12.26 28.46
CA ALA A 481 4.29 12.68 29.82
C ALA A 481 3.15 11.94 30.57
N ALA A 482 3.51 11.47 31.78
CA ALA A 482 2.64 11.10 32.91
C ALA A 482 1.64 9.92 32.77
N SER A 483 2.15 8.69 32.83
CA SER A 483 1.42 7.55 33.43
C SER A 483 2.35 6.67 34.27
N TRP A 484 2.99 7.27 35.28
CA TRP A 484 3.69 6.55 36.34
C TRP A 484 2.74 6.25 37.50
N THR A 485 1.91 5.21 37.36
CA THR A 485 1.33 4.48 38.50
C THR A 485 1.32 2.97 38.20
N PRO A 486 1.70 2.09 39.15
CA PRO A 486 2.18 0.76 38.81
C PRO A 486 1.07 -0.31 38.81
N GLN A 487 0.38 -0.49 37.69
CA GLN A 487 -0.57 -1.61 37.53
C GLN A 487 0.16 -2.94 37.28
N ARG A 488 0.55 -3.58 38.38
CA ARG A 488 1.24 -4.87 38.44
C ARG A 488 0.45 -6.00 37.76
N ARG A 489 0.90 -6.50 36.59
CA ARG A 489 0.62 -7.88 36.12
C ARG A 489 1.56 -8.35 34.99
N ARG A 490 2.44 -9.30 35.35
CA ARG A 490 3.23 -10.24 34.54
C ARG A 490 3.20 -10.09 33.01
N ALA A 491 4.31 -9.63 32.44
CA ALA A 491 4.81 -10.14 31.17
C ALA A 491 5.75 -11.32 31.46
N SER A 492 5.58 -12.45 30.75
CA SER A 492 6.63 -13.46 30.61
C SER A 492 7.46 -13.16 29.37
N SER A 493 8.77 -13.32 29.49
CA SER A 493 9.78 -12.99 28.48
C SER A 493 9.92 -14.05 27.39
N ALA A 494 10.16 -13.62 26.15
CA ALA A 494 10.77 -14.43 25.09
C ALA A 494 11.52 -13.54 24.07
N SER A 495 12.84 -13.44 24.26
CA SER A 495 13.91 -13.22 23.28
C SER A 495 13.61 -12.65 21.87
N LEU A 496 14.16 -11.46 21.63
CA LEU A 496 15.20 -11.18 20.61
C LEU A 496 15.49 -12.28 19.56
N PHE A 497 14.69 -12.36 18.48
CA PHE A 497 15.11 -12.47 17.07
C PHE A 497 13.84 -12.52 16.19
N GLY A 498 13.78 -11.78 15.07
CA GLY A 498 12.60 -11.83 14.18
C GLY A 498 12.08 -10.50 13.61
N ARG A 499 12.86 -9.41 13.63
CA ARG A 499 12.55 -8.21 12.82
C ARG A 499 12.86 -8.49 11.33
N MET A 500 11.96 -9.15 10.60
CA MET A 500 11.91 -9.06 9.12
C MET A 500 10.65 -9.71 8.51
N SER A 501 9.50 -9.02 8.58
CA SER A 501 8.34 -9.23 7.68
C SER A 501 7.24 -8.18 7.89
N GLN A 502 7.56 -6.89 7.74
CA GLN A 502 6.55 -5.85 7.54
C GLN A 502 6.84 -5.13 6.22
N GLY A 503 6.32 -5.69 5.14
CA GLY A 503 6.37 -5.12 3.81
C GLY A 503 5.11 -5.48 3.02
N LEU A 504 4.54 -4.45 2.39
CA LEU A 504 3.56 -4.48 1.29
C LEU A 504 2.07 -4.75 1.61
N ARG A 505 1.32 -3.64 1.55
CA ARG A 505 -0.07 -3.47 1.06
C ARG A 505 -1.21 -4.29 1.70
N SER A 506 -2.02 -3.60 2.50
CA SER A 506 -3.47 -3.85 2.61
C SER A 506 -4.27 -2.74 1.89
N SER A 507 -4.92 -3.07 0.78
CA SER A 507 -5.87 -2.20 0.06
C SER A 507 -7.15 -1.94 0.88
N PRO A 508 -7.81 -0.76 0.80
CA PRO A 508 -8.93 -0.44 1.68
C PRO A 508 -10.20 -1.20 1.31
N GLN A 509 -10.57 -2.20 2.12
CA GLN A 509 -11.92 -2.75 2.08
C GLN A 509 -12.85 -1.96 2.99
N SER A 510 -13.90 -1.42 2.37
CA SER A 510 -15.10 -0.86 2.99
C SER A 510 -15.56 -1.67 4.20
N ALA A 511 -15.48 -1.06 5.38
CA ALA A 511 -16.03 -1.59 6.63
C ALA A 511 -17.14 -0.65 7.11
N GLY A 512 -18.38 -0.94 6.72
CA GLY A 512 -19.55 -0.25 7.23
C GLY A 512 -19.74 -0.53 8.73
N LEU A 513 -19.40 0.43 9.59
CA LEU A 513 -19.53 0.30 11.04
C LEU A 513 -20.94 0.69 11.51
N SER A 514 -21.71 -0.33 11.91
CA SER A 514 -23.11 -0.23 12.36
C SER A 514 -23.27 0.45 13.73
N PHE A 515 -23.10 1.78 13.77
CA PHE A 515 -23.17 2.58 15.01
C PHE A 515 -24.58 3.00 15.46
N LEU A 516 -25.65 2.46 14.86
CA LEU A 516 -27.03 2.95 15.03
C LEU A 516 -27.99 2.02 15.78
N ASN A 517 -27.61 0.79 16.13
CA ASN A 517 -28.47 -0.07 16.96
C ASN A 517 -28.16 0.14 18.44
N GLY A 518 -29.14 0.65 19.18
CA GLY A 518 -28.97 1.10 20.56
C GLY A 518 -28.74 -0.03 21.57
N ARG A 519 -27.60 0.00 22.25
CA ARG A 519 -27.45 -0.51 23.62
C ARG A 519 -26.23 0.15 24.29
N GLY A 520 -26.37 0.49 25.57
CA GLY A 520 -25.33 0.74 26.58
C GLY A 520 -24.02 1.44 26.17
N LEU A 521 -23.74 2.58 26.79
CA LEU A 521 -22.52 3.39 26.62
C LEU A 521 -21.22 2.75 27.20
N SER A 522 -21.16 1.41 27.27
CA SER A 522 -20.31 0.66 28.21
C SER A 522 -19.38 -0.38 27.57
N ARG A 523 -19.17 -0.34 26.24
CA ARG A 523 -18.23 -1.22 25.53
C ARG A 523 -17.66 -0.54 24.29
N LEU A 524 -16.64 0.30 24.50
CA LEU A 524 -16.08 1.20 23.48
C LEU A 524 -14.53 1.24 23.48
N ASP A 525 -13.89 0.18 23.97
CA ASP A 525 -12.42 0.07 24.06
C ASP A 525 -11.72 -0.32 22.74
N ASP A 526 -12.46 -0.75 21.72
CA ASP A 526 -11.91 -1.19 20.42
C ASP A 526 -11.70 -0.04 19.40
N LEU A 527 -11.67 1.23 19.85
CA LEU A 527 -11.30 2.34 18.97
C LEU A 527 -9.78 2.34 18.72
N ARG A 528 -9.40 2.12 17.46
CA ARG A 528 -8.01 2.23 16.97
C ARG A 528 -7.40 3.56 17.42
N GLN A 529 -6.46 3.49 18.36
CA GLN A 529 -5.69 4.63 18.83
C GLN A 529 -4.74 5.10 17.72
N VAL A 530 -4.83 6.38 17.35
CA VAL A 530 -4.05 7.02 16.28
C VAL A 530 -2.88 7.79 16.89
N GLU A 531 -1.72 7.73 16.24
CA GLU A 531 -0.57 8.58 16.54
C GLU A 531 -0.81 9.98 15.95
N ALA A 532 -1.10 10.94 16.83
CA ALA A 532 -1.54 12.27 16.43
C ALA A 532 -0.35 13.14 16.01
N LYS A 533 -0.39 13.70 14.79
CA LYS A 533 0.55 14.75 14.37
C LYS A 533 0.21 16.09 15.05
N TYR A 534 1.17 17.01 15.07
CA TYR A 534 1.07 18.32 15.75
C TYR A 534 -0.25 19.10 15.48
N PRO A 535 -0.77 19.21 14.24
CA PRO A 535 -2.03 19.92 13.99
C PRO A 535 -3.24 19.34 14.75
N ALA A 536 -3.29 18.02 14.96
CA ALA A 536 -4.36 17.36 15.70
C ALA A 536 -4.28 17.61 17.22
N LEU A 537 -3.06 17.74 17.74
CA LEU A 537 -2.83 18.12 19.14
C LEU A 537 -3.20 19.59 19.38
N LEU A 538 -2.83 20.49 18.45
CA LEU A 538 -3.23 21.90 18.49
C LEU A 538 -4.74 22.06 18.40
N PHE A 539 -5.42 21.34 17.50
CA PHE A 539 -6.88 21.32 17.39
C PHE A 539 -7.56 20.88 18.70
N LYS A 540 -7.03 19.85 19.37
CA LYS A 540 -7.52 19.40 20.69
C LYS A 540 -7.35 20.50 21.76
N GLN A 541 -6.22 21.21 21.76
CA GLN A 541 -5.95 22.30 22.70
C GLN A 541 -6.87 23.50 22.43
N GLN A 542 -7.01 23.92 21.18
CA GLN A 542 -7.94 24.95 20.74
C GLN A 542 -9.37 24.61 21.18
N LEU A 543 -9.85 23.39 20.94
CA LEU A 543 -11.19 22.95 21.33
C LEU A 543 -11.41 22.95 22.85
N THR A 544 -10.36 22.66 23.64
CA THR A 544 -10.42 22.76 25.11
C THR A 544 -10.60 24.21 25.57
N ALA A 545 -9.75 25.12 25.10
CA ALA A 545 -9.86 26.56 25.41
C ALA A 545 -11.20 27.14 24.92
N PHE A 546 -11.72 26.61 23.81
CA PHE A 546 -13.00 27.02 23.25
C PHE A 546 -14.19 26.57 24.11
N LEU A 547 -14.13 25.36 24.68
CA LEU A 547 -15.12 24.87 25.65
C LEU A 547 -15.14 25.73 26.92
N GLU A 548 -13.97 26.06 27.47
CA GLU A 548 -13.82 26.98 28.61
C GLU A 548 -14.39 28.38 28.31
N LYS A 549 -14.15 28.91 27.11
CA LYS A 549 -14.71 30.18 26.64
C LYS A 549 -16.24 30.17 26.59
N ILE A 550 -16.85 29.12 26.02
CA ILE A 550 -18.32 28.97 25.96
C ILE A 550 -18.91 28.91 27.38
N TYR A 551 -18.32 28.08 28.25
CA TYR A 551 -18.76 27.96 29.64
C TYR A 551 -18.67 29.30 30.40
N GLY A 552 -17.56 30.04 30.18
CA GLY A 552 -17.39 31.40 30.69
C GLY A 552 -18.51 32.34 30.24
N MET A 553 -18.82 32.37 28.95
CA MET A 553 -19.90 33.20 28.38
C MET A 553 -21.27 32.88 29.01
N ILE A 554 -21.66 31.60 29.09
CA ILE A 554 -22.94 31.20 29.72
C ILE A 554 -22.99 31.62 31.19
N ARG A 555 -21.90 31.40 31.93
CA ARG A 555 -21.76 31.80 33.35
C ARG A 555 -21.89 33.31 33.52
N ASP A 556 -21.23 34.08 32.66
CA ASP A 556 -21.16 35.54 32.79
C ASP A 556 -22.47 36.20 32.33
N ASN A 557 -23.19 35.62 31.35
CA ASN A 557 -24.57 35.97 31.01
C ASN A 557 -25.53 35.71 32.18
N LEU A 558 -25.45 34.53 32.82
CA LEU A 558 -26.26 34.19 33.99
C LEU A 558 -25.98 35.15 35.15
N LYS A 559 -24.70 35.47 35.39
CA LYS A 559 -24.27 36.46 36.39
C LYS A 559 -24.84 37.85 36.07
N LYS A 560 -24.77 38.32 34.82
CA LYS A 560 -25.30 39.61 34.35
C LYS A 560 -26.80 39.74 34.61
N GLU A 561 -27.58 38.68 34.43
CA GLU A 561 -29.02 38.67 34.76
C GLU A 561 -29.31 38.63 36.26
N ILE A 562 -28.60 37.79 37.02
CA ILE A 562 -28.94 37.50 38.42
C ILE A 562 -28.34 38.52 39.40
N SER A 563 -27.15 39.05 39.14
CA SER A 563 -26.48 40.04 40.03
C SER A 563 -27.36 41.25 40.41
N PRO A 564 -28.04 41.95 39.48
CA PRO A 564 -28.92 43.06 39.88
C PRO A 564 -30.11 42.61 40.73
N LEU A 565 -30.70 41.44 40.43
CA LEU A 565 -31.81 40.90 41.21
C LEU A 565 -31.39 40.51 42.63
N ILE A 566 -30.20 39.92 42.80
CA ILE A 566 -29.61 39.65 44.12
C ILE A 566 -29.35 40.96 44.87
N GLY A 567 -28.81 41.99 44.19
CA GLY A 567 -28.62 43.31 44.79
C GLY A 567 -29.91 43.89 45.37
N LEU A 568 -31.01 43.83 44.62
CA LEU A 568 -32.34 44.24 45.07
C LEU A 568 -32.86 43.39 46.23
N CYS A 569 -32.66 42.06 46.20
CA CYS A 569 -33.01 41.16 47.31
C CYS A 569 -32.24 41.45 48.60
N ILE A 570 -30.99 41.92 48.52
CA ILE A 570 -30.17 42.30 49.69
C ILE A 570 -30.53 43.69 50.22
N GLN A 571 -30.96 44.61 49.34
CA GLN A 571 -31.33 45.98 49.73
C GLN A 571 -32.74 46.08 50.31
N ALA A 572 -33.72 45.30 49.83
CA ALA A 572 -35.10 45.33 50.32
C ALA A 572 -35.24 45.09 51.85
N PRO A 573 -34.53 44.14 52.49
CA PRO A 573 -34.53 43.99 53.95
C PRO A 573 -33.89 45.15 54.72
N ARG A 574 -33.05 45.96 54.06
CA ARG A 574 -32.44 47.16 54.66
C ARG A 574 -33.41 48.34 54.62
N THR A 575 -34.16 48.49 53.52
CA THR A 575 -35.20 49.53 53.40
C THR A 575 -36.42 49.25 54.28
N SER A 576 -36.82 47.99 54.47
CA SER A 576 -37.90 47.64 55.41
C SER A 576 -37.54 48.01 56.86
N ARG A 577 -36.33 47.67 57.32
CA ARG A 577 -35.81 48.06 58.66
C ARG A 577 -35.77 49.58 58.85
N ALA A 578 -35.36 50.35 57.84
CA ALA A 578 -35.40 51.82 57.90
C ALA A 578 -36.85 52.36 57.97
N SER A 579 -37.83 51.66 57.39
CA SER A 579 -39.24 52.05 57.44
C SER A 579 -39.94 51.70 58.76
N MET A 580 -39.48 50.66 59.47
CA MET A 580 -40.03 50.27 60.79
C MET A 580 -39.82 51.36 61.84
N VAL A 581 -38.70 52.09 61.78
CA VAL A 581 -38.42 53.26 62.64
C VAL A 581 -39.44 54.40 62.42
N LYS A 582 -40.18 54.40 61.30
CA LYS A 582 -41.24 55.37 60.96
C LYS A 582 -42.68 54.81 61.07
N GLY A 583 -42.89 53.65 61.70
CA GLY A 583 -44.22 53.20 62.14
C GLY A 583 -45.24 52.84 61.05
N ARG A 584 -44.86 52.63 59.77
CA ARG A 584 -45.80 52.34 58.67
C ARG A 584 -45.88 50.85 58.33
N SER A 585 -46.82 50.13 58.96
CA SER A 585 -47.06 48.69 58.72
C SER A 585 -47.33 48.32 57.25
N HIS A 586 -48.08 49.16 56.53
CA HIS A 586 -48.40 48.94 55.11
C HIS A 586 -47.16 48.98 54.19
N ALA A 587 -46.10 49.70 54.55
CA ALA A 587 -44.88 49.77 53.74
C ALA A 587 -44.14 48.42 53.72
N ASN A 588 -44.09 47.73 54.85
CA ASN A 588 -43.45 46.41 54.96
C ASN A 588 -44.11 45.36 54.06
N ALA A 589 -45.44 45.34 53.97
CA ALA A 589 -46.16 44.39 53.11
C ALA A 589 -45.83 44.58 51.61
N VAL A 590 -45.63 45.83 51.17
CA VAL A 590 -45.23 46.14 49.79
C VAL A 590 -43.77 45.71 49.52
N VAL A 591 -42.85 46.02 50.43
CA VAL A 591 -41.44 45.61 50.33
C VAL A 591 -41.30 44.08 50.33
N GLN A 592 -42.08 43.37 51.14
CA GLN A 592 -42.08 41.90 51.19
C GLN A 592 -42.63 41.30 49.89
N LYS A 593 -43.69 41.86 49.29
CA LYS A 593 -44.18 41.46 47.96
C LYS A 593 -43.13 41.70 46.87
N ALA A 594 -42.42 42.83 46.90
CA ALA A 594 -41.34 43.12 45.95
C ALA A 594 -40.18 42.11 46.06
N LEU A 595 -39.75 41.79 47.28
CA LEU A 595 -38.71 40.77 47.53
C LEU A 595 -39.12 39.38 47.01
N ILE A 596 -40.38 38.96 47.22
CA ILE A 596 -40.90 37.70 46.66
C ILE A 596 -40.85 37.73 45.12
N ALA A 597 -41.24 38.84 44.49
CA ALA A 597 -41.18 38.99 43.02
C ALA A 597 -39.73 38.93 42.48
N HIS A 598 -38.76 39.53 43.18
CA HIS A 598 -37.35 39.43 42.79
C HIS A 598 -36.83 37.99 42.91
N TRP A 599 -37.14 37.26 43.99
CA TRP A 599 -36.80 35.84 44.12
C TRP A 599 -37.44 34.97 43.04
N GLN A 600 -38.72 35.18 42.73
CA GLN A 600 -39.39 34.49 41.62
C GLN A 600 -38.73 34.77 40.27
N SER A 601 -38.23 36.00 40.05
CA SER A 601 -37.46 36.35 38.84
C SER A 601 -36.12 35.60 38.75
N ILE A 602 -35.38 35.50 39.86
CA ILE A 602 -34.13 34.71 39.93
C ILE A 602 -34.41 33.24 39.62
N VAL A 603 -35.42 32.64 40.27
CA VAL A 603 -35.84 31.25 40.02
C VAL A 603 -36.29 31.05 38.58
N LYS A 604 -36.94 32.03 37.95
CA LYS A 604 -37.34 31.99 36.54
C LYS A 604 -36.13 32.02 35.59
N SER A 605 -35.13 32.86 35.85
CA SER A 605 -33.87 32.87 35.08
C SER A 605 -33.13 31.53 35.22
N LEU A 606 -32.91 31.05 36.45
CA LEU A 606 -32.26 29.75 36.70
C LEU A 606 -32.97 28.58 35.99
N ASN A 607 -34.30 28.52 36.07
CA ASN A 607 -35.08 27.51 35.34
C ASN A 607 -34.97 27.64 33.81
N ARG A 608 -34.86 28.87 33.29
CA ARG A 608 -34.64 29.11 31.85
C ARG A 608 -33.30 28.49 31.40
N TYR A 609 -32.20 28.78 32.11
CA TYR A 609 -30.89 28.20 31.81
C TYR A 609 -30.88 26.68 31.99
N LEU A 610 -31.52 26.15 33.04
CA LEU A 610 -31.65 24.69 33.24
C LEU A 610 -32.38 24.01 32.08
N ASN A 611 -33.44 24.64 31.54
CA ASN A 611 -34.18 24.11 30.40
C ASN A 611 -33.36 24.19 29.10
N ILE A 612 -32.59 25.26 28.89
CA ILE A 612 -31.67 25.40 27.74
C ILE A 612 -30.60 24.30 27.75
N MET A 613 -29.97 24.04 28.91
CA MET A 613 -28.98 22.97 29.06
C MET A 613 -29.60 21.59 28.82
N LYS A 614 -30.78 21.31 29.40
CA LYS A 614 -31.52 20.05 29.18
C LYS A 614 -31.89 19.83 27.71
N ALA A 615 -32.34 20.87 27.01
CA ALA A 615 -32.71 20.80 25.60
C ALA A 615 -31.50 20.49 24.69
N ASN A 616 -30.30 20.90 25.10
CA ASN A 616 -29.05 20.68 24.37
C ASN A 616 -28.23 19.48 24.89
N HIS A 617 -28.77 18.67 25.80
CA HIS A 617 -28.08 17.53 26.40
C HIS A 617 -26.65 17.87 26.90
N VAL A 618 -26.51 18.98 27.62
CA VAL A 618 -25.28 19.42 28.31
C VAL A 618 -25.13 18.68 29.63
#